data_AF-A0A2D6M0X1-F1
#
_entry.id   AF-A0A2D6M0X1-F1
#
_cell.length_a   1.000
_cell.length_b   1.000
_cell.length_c   1.000
_cell.angle_alpha   90.00
_cell.angle_beta   90.00
_cell.angle_gamma   90.00
#
_symmetry.space_group_name_H-M   'P 1'
#
loop_
_entity.id
_entity.type
_entity.pdbx_description
1 polymer ?
#
loop_
_entity_poly.entity_id
_entity_poly.type
_entity_poly.pdbx_seq_one_letter_code
_entity_poly.pdbx_strand_id
1 'polypeptide(L)'
;MLEKLPLLAAQGPFGDPILDNLWIVLSLFYLVWIFSWAKKSLGSAKLAILFAVIVVFLTFIQFPNLVWIPVIIFLFATFGSTMFEKIKIFD
;
A
#
# COMPACT_ATOMS: atom_id res chain seq x y z
N MET A 1 -40.39 -6.68 11.09
CA MET A 1 -39.13 -7.39 10.77
C MET A 1 -38.43 -6.73 9.58
N LEU A 2 -38.31 -5.39 9.55
CA LEU A 2 -37.72 -4.61 8.44
C LEU A 2 -37.06 -3.30 8.93
N GLU A 3 -36.35 -3.33 10.06
CA GLU A 3 -35.76 -2.11 10.66
C GLU A 3 -34.22 -2.14 10.72
N LYS A 4 -33.58 -3.23 10.24
CA LYS A 4 -32.13 -3.41 10.28
C LYS A 4 -31.42 -3.21 8.94
N LEU A 5 -32.10 -2.64 7.94
CA LEU A 5 -31.59 -2.57 6.56
C LEU A 5 -30.75 -1.33 6.16
N PRO A 6 -30.57 -0.26 6.97
CA PRO A 6 -29.59 0.78 6.61
C PRO A 6 -28.19 0.55 7.20
N LEU A 7 -28.02 -0.35 8.18
CA LEU A 7 -26.74 -0.57 8.88
C LEU A 7 -25.77 -1.51 8.15
N LEU A 8 -26.24 -2.25 7.15
CA LEU A 8 -25.42 -3.17 6.34
C LEU A 8 -24.83 -2.48 5.10
N ALA A 9 -25.40 -1.36 4.65
CA ALA A 9 -24.97 -0.65 3.44
C ALA A 9 -23.81 0.35 3.68
N ALA A 10 -23.51 0.65 4.94
CA ALA A 10 -22.43 1.57 5.33
C ALA A 10 -21.13 0.86 5.73
N GLN A 11 -21.09 -0.47 5.60
CA GLN A 11 -19.92 -1.28 5.92
C GLN A 11 -19.05 -1.34 4.67
N GLY A 12 -17.86 -0.74 4.72
CA GLY A 12 -16.83 -1.04 3.74
C GLY A 12 -16.45 -2.52 3.78
N PRO A 13 -15.50 -2.98 2.94
CA PRO A 13 -15.17 -4.40 2.79
C PRO A 13 -14.79 -5.10 4.10
N PHE A 14 -14.55 -4.34 5.19
CA PHE A 14 -14.11 -4.84 6.48
C PHE A 14 -15.07 -4.61 7.66
N GLY A 15 -16.25 -3.98 7.47
CA GLY A 15 -17.28 -3.86 8.52
C GLY A 15 -16.99 -2.90 9.68
N ASP A 16 -15.72 -2.55 9.92
CA ASP A 16 -15.28 -1.61 10.96
C ASP A 16 -14.81 -0.27 10.37
N PRO A 17 -15.42 0.87 10.74
CA PRO A 17 -15.11 2.19 10.14
C PRO A 17 -13.67 2.66 10.37
N ILE A 18 -12.99 2.16 11.41
CA ILE A 18 -11.58 2.47 11.68
C ILE A 18 -10.67 1.72 10.70
N LEU A 19 -10.96 0.44 10.42
CA LEU A 19 -10.17 -0.37 9.48
C LEU A 19 -10.35 0.13 8.05
N ASP A 20 -11.56 0.54 7.68
CA ASP A 20 -11.83 1.15 6.37
C ASP A 20 -11.04 2.46 6.19
N ASN A 21 -11.02 3.34 7.20
CA ASN A 21 -10.23 4.56 7.17
C ASN A 21 -8.72 4.28 7.06
N LEU A 22 -8.22 3.31 7.82
CA LEU A 22 -6.82 2.91 7.76
C LEU A 22 -6.44 2.38 6.37
N TRP A 23 -7.30 1.55 5.77
CA TRP A 23 -7.07 0.98 4.45
C TRP A 23 -7.02 2.05 3.35
N ILE A 24 -7.89 3.04 3.42
CA ILE A 24 -7.88 4.20 2.52
C ILE A 24 -6.56 4.96 2.65
N VAL A 25 -6.14 5.29 3.89
CA VAL A 25 -4.87 5.99 4.13
C VAL A 25 -3.68 5.19 3.60
N LEU A 26 -3.68 3.87 3.81
CA LEU A 26 -2.62 2.98 3.31
C LEU A 26 -2.54 2.99 1.79
N SER A 27 -3.70 2.91 1.11
CA SER A 27 -3.77 2.93 -0.36
C SER A 27 -3.28 4.25 -0.94
N LEU A 28 -3.61 5.38 -0.29
CA LEU A 28 -3.19 6.70 -0.72
C LEU A 28 -1.68 6.86 -0.58
N PHE A 29 -1.14 6.45 0.57
CA PHE A 29 0.30 6.46 0.82
C PHE A 29 1.06 5.58 -0.19
N TYR A 30 0.55 4.37 -0.44
CA TYR A 30 1.13 3.44 -1.41
C TYR A 30 1.11 4.01 -2.83
N LEU A 31 0.00 4.65 -3.24
CA LEU A 31 -0.11 5.29 -4.55
C LEU A 31 0.92 6.41 -4.73
N VAL A 32 1.06 7.29 -3.74
CA VAL A 32 2.06 8.39 -3.79
C VAL A 32 3.47 7.83 -3.85
N TRP A 33 3.76 6.78 -3.08
CA TRP A 33 5.06 6.16 -3.07
C TRP A 33 5.39 5.47 -4.41
N ILE A 34 4.52 4.59 -4.90
CA ILE A 34 4.68 3.95 -6.21
C ILE A 34 4.81 4.99 -7.32
N PHE A 35 4.01 6.07 -7.28
CA PHE A 35 4.11 7.15 -8.26
C PHE A 35 5.47 7.83 -8.22
N SER A 36 5.99 8.14 -7.03
CA SER A 36 7.32 8.75 -6.88
C SER A 36 8.42 7.83 -7.42
N TRP A 37 8.36 6.53 -7.10
CA TRP A 37 9.28 5.53 -7.61
C TRP A 37 9.18 5.33 -9.14
N ALA A 38 7.96 5.23 -9.66
CA ALA A 38 7.68 5.09 -11.09
C ALA A 38 8.13 6.31 -11.87
N LYS A 39 7.92 7.52 -11.35
CA LYS A 39 8.39 8.78 -11.96
C LYS A 39 9.91 8.81 -12.08
N LYS A 40 10.63 8.36 -11.03
CA LYS A 40 12.10 8.28 -11.04
C LYS A 40 12.61 7.23 -12.04
N SER A 41 11.91 6.11 -12.19
CA SER A 41 12.35 4.98 -13.02
C SER A 41 11.98 5.13 -14.51
N LEU A 42 10.80 5.67 -14.81
CA LEU A 42 10.25 5.78 -16.17
C LEU A 42 10.59 7.12 -16.85
N GLY A 43 11.00 8.15 -16.10
CA GLY A 43 11.35 9.47 -16.63
C GLY A 43 10.18 10.29 -17.21
N SER A 44 8.98 9.71 -17.34
CA SER A 44 7.78 10.36 -17.86
C SER A 44 6.64 10.37 -16.84
N ALA A 45 6.16 11.57 -16.48
CA ALA A 45 5.10 11.73 -15.49
C ALA A 45 3.76 11.10 -15.91
N LYS A 46 3.43 11.13 -17.21
CA LYS A 46 2.17 10.56 -17.74
C LYS A 46 2.18 9.03 -17.69
N LEU A 47 3.32 8.41 -18.00
CA LEU A 47 3.45 6.95 -17.91
C LEU A 47 3.53 6.50 -16.45
N ALA A 48 4.19 7.28 -15.59
CA ALA A 48 4.30 6.98 -14.18
C ALA A 48 2.95 6.99 -13.45
N ILE A 49 2.06 7.96 -13.74
CA ILE A 49 0.73 7.99 -13.11
C ILE A 49 -0.13 6.82 -13.57
N LEU A 50 -0.09 6.49 -14.86
CA LEU A 50 -0.83 5.36 -15.42
C LEU A 50 -0.36 4.04 -14.78
N PHE A 51 0.97 3.86 -14.68
CA PHE A 51 1.56 2.69 -14.04
C PHE A 51 1.21 2.62 -12.55
N ALA A 52 1.26 3.75 -11.84
CA ALA A 52 0.94 3.81 -10.42
C ALA A 52 -0.52 3.41 -10.14
N VAL A 53 -1.46 3.91 -10.94
CA VAL A 53 -2.88 3.55 -10.80
C VAL A 53 -3.10 2.06 -11.08
N ILE A 54 -2.48 1.50 -12.12
CA ILE A 54 -2.58 0.07 -12.45
C ILE A 54 -2.03 -0.79 -11.31
N VAL A 55 -0.86 -0.44 -10.77
CA VAL A 55 -0.24 -1.17 -9.67
C VAL A 55 -1.10 -1.09 -8.41
N VAL A 56 -1.58 0.09 -8.03
CA VAL A 56 -2.46 0.26 -6.85
C VAL A 56 -3.74 -0.54 -7.02
N PHE A 57 -4.38 -0.49 -8.19
CA PHE A 57 -5.58 -1.27 -8.48
C PHE A 57 -5.32 -2.78 -8.37
N LEU A 58 -4.26 -3.30 -9.01
CA LEU A 58 -3.88 -4.71 -8.90
C LEU A 58 -3.60 -5.13 -7.45
N THR A 59 -2.94 -4.27 -6.68
CA THR A 59 -2.47 -4.60 -5.33
C THR A 59 -3.61 -4.51 -4.30
N PHE A 60 -4.48 -3.50 -4.37
CA PHE A 60 -5.53 -3.28 -3.36
C PHE A 60 -6.89 -3.87 -3.74
N ILE A 61 -7.20 -4.03 -5.03
CA ILE A 61 -8.50 -4.55 -5.51
C ILE A 61 -8.39 -6.03 -5.88
N GLN A 62 -7.41 -6.40 -6.71
CA GLN A 62 -7.36 -7.75 -7.29
C GLN A 62 -6.58 -8.75 -6.44
N PHE A 63 -5.47 -8.33 -5.83
CA PHE A 63 -4.59 -9.19 -5.06
C PHE A 63 -4.15 -8.54 -3.74
N PRO A 64 -5.04 -8.41 -2.74
CA PRO A 64 -4.75 -7.75 -1.47
C PRO A 64 -3.54 -8.33 -0.72
N ASN A 65 -3.21 -9.61 -0.95
CA ASN A 65 -2.01 -10.23 -0.39
C ASN A 65 -0.70 -9.68 -0.96
N LEU A 66 -0.70 -9.06 -2.15
CA LEU A 66 0.51 -8.46 -2.73
C LEU A 66 0.92 -7.16 -2.04
N VAL A 67 0.04 -6.52 -1.25
CA VAL A 67 0.38 -5.32 -0.46
C VAL A 67 1.57 -5.58 0.46
N TRP A 68 1.75 -6.81 0.93
CA TRP A 68 2.84 -7.17 1.83
C TRP A 68 4.23 -7.11 1.16
N ILE A 69 4.35 -7.34 -0.15
CA ILE A 69 5.63 -7.32 -0.86
C ILE A 69 6.31 -5.94 -0.77
N PRO A 70 5.68 -4.84 -1.20
CA PRO A 70 6.28 -3.51 -1.09
C PRO A 70 6.43 -3.06 0.37
N VAL A 71 5.56 -3.49 1.28
CA VAL A 71 5.73 -3.21 2.72
C VAL A 71 7.00 -3.87 3.27
N ILE A 72 7.26 -5.13 2.92
CA ILE A 72 8.49 -5.82 3.29
C ILE A 72 9.71 -5.13 2.67
N ILE A 73 9.65 -4.78 1.38
CA ILE A 73 10.72 -4.04 0.70
C ILE A 73 10.97 -2.68 1.39
N PHE A 74 9.91 -1.97 1.79
CA PHE A 74 10.01 -0.71 2.53
C PHE A 74 10.77 -0.90 3.84
N LEU A 75 10.38 -1.92 4.61
CA LEU A 75 10.97 -2.22 5.90
C LEU A 75 12.44 -2.63 5.74
N PHE A 76 12.77 -3.45 4.75
CA PHE A 76 14.16 -3.78 4.43
C PHE A 76 14.97 -2.57 3.97
N ALA A 77 14.41 -1.69 3.14
CA ALA A 77 15.12 -0.49 2.70
C ALA A 77 15.34 0.53 3.83
N THR A 78 14.40 0.60 4.77
CA THR A 78 14.42 1.58 5.87
C THR A 78 15.21 1.09 7.08
N PHE A 79 15.10 -0.20 7.42
CA PHE A 79 15.71 -0.79 8.62
C PHE A 79 16.86 -1.75 8.32
N GLY A 80 16.96 -2.27 7.09
CA GLY A 80 17.97 -3.24 6.72
C GLY A 80 19.39 -2.68 6.81
N SER A 81 19.63 -1.44 6.38
CA SER A 81 20.96 -0.80 6.50
C SER A 81 21.47 -0.81 7.95
N THR A 82 20.60 -0.51 8.91
CA THR A 82 20.93 -0.44 10.33
C THR A 82 21.21 -1.82 10.96
N MET A 83 20.55 -2.88 10.46
CA MET A 83 20.74 -4.26 10.95
C MET A 83 21.97 -4.92 10.33
N PHE A 84 22.25 -4.68 9.06
CA PHE A 84 23.43 -5.23 8.37
C PHE A 84 24.73 -4.51 8.76
N GLU A 85 24.71 -3.24 9.15
CA GLU A 85 25.89 -2.55 9.72
C GLU A 85 26.34 -3.17 11.04
N LYS A 86 25.43 -3.66 11.90
CA LYS A 86 25.80 -4.30 13.17
C LYS A 86 26.41 -5.69 13.02
N ILE A 87 26.15 -6.38 11.92
CA ILE A 87 26.69 -7.74 11.67
C ILE A 87 28.15 -7.65 11.18
N LYS A 88 28.53 -6.56 10.50
CA LYS A 88 29.89 -6.35 9.98
C LYS A 88 30.92 -5.94 11.05
N ILE A 89 30.52 -5.77 12.32
CA ILE A 89 31.39 -5.36 13.43
C ILE A 89 31.89 -6.59 14.24
N PHE A 90 31.42 -7.80 13.90
CA PHE A 90 31.79 -9.05 14.59
C PHE A 90 32.66 -10.01 13.75
N ASP A 91 33.34 -9.51 12.72
CA ASP A 91 34.42 -10.22 12.01
C ASP A 91 35.79 -9.66 12.44
#